data_AF-A0A9E5SRR7-F1
#
_entry.id   AF-A0A9E5SRR7-F1
#
_cell.length_a   1.000
_cell.length_b   1.000
_cell.length_c   1.000
_cell.angle_alpha   90.00
_cell.angle_beta   90.00
_cell.angle_gamma   90.00
#
_symmetry.space_group_name_H-M   'P 1'
#
loop_
_entity.id
_entity.type
_entity.pdbx_description
1 polymer ?
#
loop_
_entity_poly.entity_id
_entity_poly.type
_entity_poly.pdbx_seq_one_letter_code
_entity_poly.pdbx_strand_id
1 'polypeptide(L)'
;MLYAVFGLVFGVVGGMGLGGGIVLIPALTLLMGMEQHTAQGMTLFAYLPMALAALIIHIKKKQIRLKQVLLLTGFGCAGGAAGYWLASVLAGETLRVIFAVFLIATALLRGWRQEIGPWIKKRRDGNAQSGKNAG
;
A
#
# COMPACT_ATOMS: atom_id res chain seq x y z
N MET A 1 14.59 21.91 -2.53
CA MET A 1 15.23 20.90 -3.41
C MET A 1 15.02 19.46 -2.90
N LEU A 2 15.28 19.18 -1.63
CA LEU A 2 15.09 17.84 -1.02
C LEU A 2 13.65 17.27 -1.16
N TYR A 3 12.64 18.10 -0.95
CA TYR A 3 11.22 17.71 -1.05
C TYR A 3 10.80 17.21 -2.45
N ALA A 4 11.38 17.78 -3.52
CA ALA A 4 11.06 17.37 -4.89
C ALA A 4 11.65 15.98 -5.21
N VAL A 5 12.84 15.68 -4.69
CA VAL A 5 13.47 14.35 -4.84
C VAL A 5 12.67 13.28 -4.09
N PHE A 6 12.27 13.57 -2.85
CA PHE A 6 11.38 12.68 -2.11
C PHE A 6 10.04 12.48 -2.83
N GLY A 7 9.41 13.55 -3.30
CA GLY A 7 8.17 13.47 -4.09
C GLY A 7 8.30 12.58 -5.33
N LEU A 8 9.42 12.66 -6.05
CA LEU A 8 9.71 11.82 -7.21
C LEU A 8 9.86 10.34 -6.81
N VAL A 9 10.69 10.05 -5.81
CA VAL A 9 10.96 8.67 -5.34
C VAL A 9 9.68 8.02 -4.82
N PHE A 10 8.93 8.72 -3.97
CA PHE A 10 7.67 8.20 -3.43
C PHE A 10 6.57 8.10 -4.48
N GLY A 11 6.54 9.01 -5.46
CA GLY A 11 5.63 8.92 -6.60
C GLY A 11 5.86 7.66 -7.43
N VAL A 12 7.12 7.33 -7.72
CA VAL A 12 7.49 6.09 -8.43
C VAL A 12 7.13 4.86 -7.61
N VAL A 13 7.49 4.81 -6.32
CA VAL A 13 7.19 3.69 -5.42
C VAL A 13 5.67 3.50 -5.24
N GLY A 14 4.92 4.60 -5.11
CA GLY A 14 3.46 4.56 -5.03
C GLY A 14 2.81 4.08 -6.33
N GLY A 15 3.35 4.48 -7.48
CA GLY A 15 2.91 4.05 -8.81
C GLY A 15 3.14 2.57 -9.11
N MET A 16 4.04 1.90 -8.38
CA MET A 16 4.26 0.45 -8.50
C MET A 16 3.14 -0.40 -7.85
N GLY A 17 2.07 0.23 -7.34
CA GLY A 17 0.88 -0.48 -6.87
C GLY A 17 0.96 -1.01 -5.44
N LEU A 18 2.01 -0.65 -4.69
CA LEU A 18 2.12 -0.99 -3.26
C LEU A 18 1.19 -0.15 -2.37
N GLY A 19 0.57 0.90 -2.91
CA GLY A 19 -0.14 1.90 -2.10
C GLY A 19 0.88 2.73 -1.32
N GLY A 20 1.32 3.84 -1.92
CA GLY A 20 2.41 4.68 -1.42
C GLY A 20 2.37 5.00 0.08
N GLY A 21 1.20 5.06 0.71
CA GLY A 21 0.98 5.36 2.12
C GLY A 21 1.64 4.39 3.10
N ILE A 22 1.78 3.11 2.76
CA ILE A 22 2.46 2.11 3.62
C ILE A 22 3.94 2.49 3.83
N VAL A 23 4.56 3.11 2.82
CA VAL A 23 5.98 3.52 2.85
C VAL A 23 6.11 5.01 3.16
N LEU A 24 5.19 5.82 2.64
CA LEU A 24 5.21 7.28 2.72
C LEU A 24 4.84 7.78 4.13
N ILE A 25 3.90 7.12 4.83
CA ILE A 25 3.53 7.50 6.20
C ILE A 25 4.71 7.27 7.16
N PRO A 26 5.36 6.08 7.23
CA PRO A 26 6.54 5.88 8.06
C PRO A 26 7.70 6.78 7.65
N ALA A 27 7.87 7.04 6.35
CA ALA A 27 8.94 7.91 5.90
C ALA A 27 8.73 9.36 6.39
N LEU A 28 7.52 9.91 6.29
CA LEU A 28 7.21 11.25 6.77
C LEU A 28 7.28 11.34 8.31
N THR A 29 6.81 10.33 9.02
CA THR A 29 6.81 10.36 10.50
C THR A 29 8.19 10.06 11.09
N LEU A 30 8.96 9.13 10.53
CA LEU A 30 10.29 8.77 11.04
C LEU A 30 11.41 9.69 10.54
N LEU A 31 11.38 10.13 9.26
CA LEU A 31 12.43 11.02 8.73
C LEU A 31 12.15 12.51 9.02
N MET A 32 10.89 12.94 9.03
CA MET A 32 10.54 14.36 9.26
C MET A 32 9.96 14.64 10.64
N GLY A 33 9.72 13.63 11.48
CA GLY A 33 9.17 13.83 12.82
C GLY A 33 7.76 14.44 12.84
N MET A 34 7.04 14.40 11.70
CA MET A 34 5.72 14.99 11.58
C MET A 34 4.66 14.19 12.35
N GLU A 35 3.65 14.90 12.82
CA GLU A 35 2.48 14.30 13.45
C GLU A 35 1.80 13.33 12.47
N GLN A 36 1.34 12.19 13.00
CA GLN A 36 0.72 11.10 12.24
C GLN A 36 -0.45 11.60 11.37
N HIS A 37 -1.28 12.51 11.90
CA HIS A 37 -2.42 13.09 11.17
C HIS A 37 -1.98 13.94 9.98
N THR A 38 -0.94 14.77 10.15
CA THR A 38 -0.37 15.60 9.08
C THR A 38 0.26 14.74 7.99
N ALA A 39 1.01 13.70 8.37
CA ALA A 39 1.62 12.78 7.42
C ALA A 39 0.55 12.05 6.58
N GLN A 40 -0.54 11.59 7.21
CA GLN A 40 -1.66 10.96 6.50
C GLN A 40 -2.34 11.94 5.54
N GLY A 41 -2.60 13.18 5.98
CA GLY A 41 -3.17 14.23 5.12
C GLY A 41 -2.29 14.50 3.89
N MET A 42 -0.97 14.63 4.07
CA MET A 42 -0.02 14.83 2.98
C MET A 42 -0.02 13.66 1.98
N THR A 43 -0.12 12.41 2.47
CA THR A 43 -0.20 11.26 1.56
C THR A 43 -1.47 11.30 0.71
N LEU A 44 -2.59 11.77 1.28
CA LEU A 44 -3.84 11.97 0.54
C LEU A 44 -3.67 13.03 -0.55
N PHE A 45 -3.04 14.16 -0.23
CA PHE A 45 -2.69 15.20 -1.21
C PHE A 45 -1.77 14.67 -2.32
N ALA A 46 -0.80 13.83 -1.98
CA ALA A 46 0.11 13.21 -2.95
C ALA A 46 -0.63 12.24 -3.90
N TYR A 47 -1.74 11.65 -3.47
CA TYR A 47 -2.55 10.76 -4.31
C TYR A 47 -3.43 11.50 -5.32
N LEU A 48 -3.78 12.77 -5.12
CA LEU A 48 -4.59 13.53 -6.09
C LEU A 48 -4.00 13.51 -7.52
N PRO A 49 -2.75 13.96 -7.75
CA PRO A 49 -2.17 13.96 -9.10
C PRO A 49 -1.98 12.54 -9.64
N MET A 50 -1.70 11.56 -8.76
CA MET A 50 -1.59 10.16 -9.13
C MET A 50 -2.93 9.59 -9.62
N ALA A 51 -4.03 9.90 -8.93
CA ALA A 51 -5.37 9.50 -9.31
C ALA A 51 -5.79 10.13 -10.64
N LEU A 52 -5.46 11.41 -10.86
CA LEU A 52 -5.69 12.09 -12.13
C LEU A 52 -4.93 11.41 -13.28
N ALA A 53 -3.64 11.12 -13.10
CA ALA A 53 -2.85 10.41 -14.10
C ALA A 53 -3.41 9.02 -14.39
N ALA A 54 -3.75 8.25 -13.35
CA ALA A 54 -4.35 6.92 -13.47
C ALA A 54 -5.69 6.95 -14.21
N LEU A 55 -6.53 7.96 -13.92
CA LEU A 55 -7.82 8.17 -14.57
C LEU A 55 -7.64 8.49 -16.07
N ILE A 56 -6.74 9.41 -16.42
CA ILE A 56 -6.45 9.77 -17.82
C ILE A 56 -5.98 8.53 -18.61
N ILE A 57 -5.09 7.72 -18.03
CA ILE A 57 -4.59 6.49 -18.65
C ILE A 57 -5.72 5.47 -18.85
N HIS A 58 -6.59 5.29 -17.85
CA HIS A 58 -7.73 4.37 -17.94
C HIS A 58 -8.77 4.81 -18.98
N ILE A 59 -9.04 6.12 -19.07
CA ILE A 59 -9.95 6.68 -20.07
C ILE A 59 -9.39 6.42 -21.48
N LYS A 60 -8.09 6.65 -21.68
CA LYS A 60 -7.42 6.36 -22.95
C LYS A 60 -7.48 4.89 -23.36
N LYS A 61 -7.45 3.96 -22.41
CA LYS A 61 -7.54 2.51 -22.71
C LYS A 61 -8.96 2.04 -23.04
N LYS A 62 -10.01 2.88 -22.96
CA LYS A 62 -11.42 2.55 -23.27
C LYS A 62 -11.99 1.28 -22.60
N GLN A 63 -11.36 0.77 -21.55
CA GLN A 63 -11.81 -0.42 -20.80
C GLN A 63 -12.70 -0.05 -19.59
N ILE A 64 -13.30 1.14 -19.58
CA ILE A 64 -14.05 1.63 -18.43
C ILE A 64 -15.49 1.12 -18.49
N ARG A 65 -15.80 0.10 -17.69
CA ARG A 65 -17.19 -0.22 -17.35
C ARG A 65 -17.68 0.79 -16.32
N LEU A 66 -18.42 1.80 -16.75
CA LEU A 66 -18.94 2.89 -15.90
C LEU A 66 -19.65 2.38 -14.63
N LYS A 67 -20.37 1.26 -14.72
CA LYS A 67 -20.99 0.60 -13.56
C LYS A 67 -19.97 0.17 -12.49
N GLN A 68 -18.84 -0.41 -12.88
CA GLN A 68 -17.81 -0.85 -11.95
C GLN A 68 -17.08 0.34 -11.33
N VAL A 69 -16.80 1.39 -12.11
CA VAL A 69 -16.20 2.62 -11.58
C VAL A 69 -17.13 3.29 -10.58
N LEU A 70 -18.42 3.44 -10.89
CA LEU A 70 -19.35 4.08 -9.97
C LEU A 70 -19.50 3.29 -8.66
N LEU A 71 -19.57 1.96 -8.75
CA LEU A 71 -19.62 1.10 -7.57
C LEU A 71 -18.33 1.22 -6.75
N LEU A 72 -17.16 1.13 -7.39
CA LEU A 72 -15.86 1.22 -6.73
C LEU A 72 -15.62 2.59 -6.10
N THR A 73 -16.01 3.68 -6.78
CA THR A 73 -15.96 5.04 -6.23
C THR A 73 -16.92 5.19 -5.06
N GLY A 74 -18.13 4.63 -5.15
CA GLY A 74 -19.11 4.66 -4.04
C GLY A 74 -18.58 3.95 -2.80
N PHE A 75 -18.11 2.71 -2.93
CA PHE A 75 -17.49 1.96 -1.85
C PHE A 75 -16.19 2.60 -1.36
N GLY A 76 -15.39 3.18 -2.26
CA GLY A 76 -14.14 3.88 -1.93
C GLY A 76 -14.39 5.15 -1.12
N CYS A 77 -15.36 5.96 -1.51
CA CYS A 77 -15.76 7.16 -0.75
C CYS A 77 -16.35 6.77 0.61
N ALA A 78 -17.22 5.77 0.67
CA ALA A 78 -17.80 5.30 1.93
C ALA A 78 -16.72 4.73 2.87
N GLY A 79 -15.82 3.89 2.35
CA GLY A 79 -14.70 3.33 3.11
C GLY A 79 -13.68 4.39 3.54
N GLY A 80 -13.40 5.37 2.69
CA GLY A 80 -12.52 6.50 3.00
C GLY A 80 -13.10 7.42 4.07
N ALA A 81 -14.39 7.75 3.99
CA ALA A 81 -15.09 8.54 5.00
C ALA A 81 -15.18 7.80 6.34
N ALA A 82 -15.51 6.51 6.33
CA ALA A 82 -15.53 5.68 7.53
C ALA A 82 -14.13 5.53 8.15
N GLY A 83 -13.11 5.35 7.32
CA GLY A 83 -11.71 5.26 7.75
C GLY A 83 -11.19 6.57 8.33
N TYR A 84 -11.51 7.71 7.71
CA TYR A 84 -11.20 9.04 8.25
C TYR A 84 -11.91 9.28 9.58
N TRP A 85 -13.21 8.98 9.66
CA TRP A 85 -13.98 9.16 10.89
C TRP A 85 -13.38 8.33 12.03
N LEU A 86 -13.09 7.06 11.77
CA LEU A 86 -12.42 6.20 12.74
C LEU A 86 -11.04 6.76 13.12
N ALA A 87 -10.21 7.18 12.16
CA ALA A 87 -8.89 7.74 12.43
C ALA A 87 -8.95 9.08 13.20
N SER A 88 -9.97 9.90 12.98
CA SER A 88 -10.15 11.22 13.61
C SER A 88 -10.55 11.15 15.08
N VAL A 89 -11.14 10.03 15.52
CA VAL A 89 -11.53 9.79 16.91
C VAL A 89 -10.36 9.31 17.77
N LEU A 90 -9.26 8.87 17.15
CA LEU A 90 -8.09 8.36 17.86
C LEU A 90 -7.05 9.45 18.09
N ALA A 91 -6.50 9.51 19.31
CA ALA A 91 -5.35 10.34 19.62
C ALA A 91 -4.12 9.92 18.78
N GLY A 92 -3.29 10.88 18.38
CA GLY A 92 -2.16 10.66 17.46
C GLY A 92 -1.19 9.56 17.89
N GLU A 93 -1.02 9.34 19.20
CA GLU A 93 -0.18 8.27 19.76
C GLU A 93 -0.79 6.88 19.58
N THR A 94 -2.10 6.74 19.84
CA THR A 94 -2.86 5.50 19.58
C THR A 94 -2.91 5.18 18.10
N LEU A 95 -3.08 6.20 17.25
CA LEU A 95 -3.09 6.04 15.80
C LEU A 95 -1.74 5.52 15.28
N ARG A 96 -0.64 5.95 15.90
CA ARG A 96 0.71 5.45 15.60
C ARG A 96 0.87 3.97 15.95
N VAL A 97 0.40 3.54 17.11
CA VAL A 97 0.47 2.13 17.55
C VAL A 97 -0.38 1.24 16.64
N ILE A 98 -1.61 1.64 16.32
CA ILE A 98 -2.49 0.85 15.45
C ILE A 98 -1.92 0.75 14.04
N PHE A 99 -1.37 1.85 13.50
CA PHE A 99 -0.72 1.81 12.19
C PHE A 99 0.52 0.91 12.20
N ALA A 100 1.33 0.93 13.28
CA ALA A 100 2.47 0.03 13.43
C ALA A 100 2.03 -1.44 13.47
N VAL A 101 0.99 -1.78 14.25
CA VAL A 101 0.43 -3.14 14.28
C VAL A 101 -0.12 -3.54 12.91
N PHE A 102 -0.80 -2.64 12.21
CA PHE A 102 -1.29 -2.86 10.85
C PHE A 102 -0.15 -3.14 9.86
N LEU A 103 0.96 -2.39 9.95
CA LEU A 103 2.15 -2.64 9.14
C LEU A 103 2.77 -4.00 9.42
N ILE A 104 2.89 -4.40 10.69
CA ILE A 104 3.41 -5.72 11.08
C ILE A 104 2.49 -6.82 10.56
N ALA A 105 1.17 -6.68 10.73
CA ALA A 105 0.18 -7.64 10.26
C ALA A 105 0.23 -7.79 8.73
N THR A 106 0.26 -6.68 7.99
CA THR A 106 0.36 -6.70 6.52
C THR A 106 1.71 -7.26 6.04
N ALA A 107 2.81 -6.96 6.73
CA ALA A 107 4.13 -7.53 6.44
C ALA A 107 4.16 -9.04 6.67
N LEU A 108 3.59 -9.55 7.77
CA LEU A 108 3.48 -10.98 8.05
C LEU A 108 2.61 -11.69 7.00
N LEU A 109 1.44 -11.12 6.67
CA LEU A 109 0.51 -11.72 5.72
C LEU A 109 1.08 -11.75 4.29
N ARG A 110 1.74 -10.66 3.84
CA ARG A 110 2.44 -10.63 2.54
C ARG A 110 3.69 -11.50 2.53
N GLY A 111 4.51 -11.45 3.59
CA GLY A 111 5.73 -12.26 3.70
C GLY A 111 5.42 -13.76 3.67
N TRP A 112 4.35 -14.17 4.35
CA TRP A 112 3.90 -15.56 4.32
C TRP A 112 3.42 -15.98 2.92
N ARG A 113 2.75 -15.09 2.20
CA ARG A 113 2.22 -15.36 0.85
C ARG A 113 3.28 -15.28 -0.26
N GLN A 114 4.32 -14.46 -0.11
CA GLN A 114 5.33 -14.20 -1.15
C GLN A 114 6.56 -15.11 -1.03
N GLU A 115 7.06 -15.38 0.17
CA GLU A 115 8.35 -16.09 0.32
C GLU A 115 8.20 -17.55 0.76
N ILE A 116 7.26 -17.84 1.66
CA ILE A 116 7.17 -19.18 2.27
C ILE A 116 6.52 -20.20 1.31
N GLY A 117 5.48 -19.79 0.57
CA GLY A 117 4.79 -20.67 -0.40
C GLY A 117 5.71 -21.22 -1.50
N PRO A 118 6.47 -20.36 -2.22
CA PRO A 118 7.40 -20.80 -3.25
C PRO A 118 8.62 -21.57 -2.68
N TRP A 119 9.12 -21.20 -1.49
CA TRP A 119 10.27 -21.86 -0.85
C TRP A 119 9.93 -23.28 -0.38
N ILE A 120 8.74 -23.50 0.20
CA ILE A 120 8.29 -24.84 0.63
C ILE A 120 8.10 -25.75 -0.59
N LYS A 121 7.52 -25.23 -1.68
CA LYS A 121 7.38 -26.01 -2.93
C LYS A 121 8.75 -26.39 -3.50
N LYS A 122 9.70 -25.45 -3.53
CA LYS A 122 11.08 -25.69 -3.97
C LYS A 122 11.80 -26.75 -3.15
N ARG A 123 11.57 -26.80 -1.82
CA ARG A 123 12.15 -27.86 -0.95
C ARG A 123 11.50 -29.23 -1.15
N ARG A 124 10.19 -29.29 -1.42
CA ARG A 124 9.49 -30.56 -1.66
C ARG A 124 9.90 -31.20 -2.99
N ASP A 125 10.05 -30.38 -4.03
CA ASP A 125 10.44 -30.86 -5.37
C ASP A 125 11.93 -31.28 -5.39
N GLY A 126 12.80 -30.60 -4.64
CA GLY A 126 14.21 -30.99 -4.49
C GLY A 126 14.44 -32.32 -3.77
N ASN A 127 13.60 -32.66 -2.78
CA ASN A 127 13.71 -33.93 -2.06
C ASN A 127 13.15 -35.11 -2.88
N ALA A 128 12.14 -34.87 -3.72
CA ALA A 128 11.60 -35.88 -4.64
C ALA A 128 12.59 -36.25 -5.76
N GLN A 129 13.41 -35.30 -6.21
CA GLN A 129 14.47 -35.54 -7.20
C GLN A 129 15.65 -36.32 -6.59
N SER A 130 16.02 -36.03 -5.34
CA SER A 130 17.10 -36.72 -4.62
C SER A 130 16.78 -38.19 -4.33
N GLY A 131 15.52 -38.54 -4.05
CA GLY A 131 15.10 -39.93 -3.84
C GLY A 131 15.05 -40.77 -5.11
N LYS A 132 14.93 -40.15 -6.30
CA LYS A 132 14.89 -40.85 -7.59
C LYS A 132 16.27 -41.21 -8.16
N ASN A 133 17.33 -40.55 -7.70
CA ASN A 133 18.71 -40.80 -8.13
C ASN A 133 19.48 -41.74 -7.18
N ALA A 134 18.84 -42.22 -6.12
CA ALA A 134 19.45 -43.05 -5.07
C ALA A 134 18.92 -44.49 -5.03
N GLY A 135 18.14 -44.92 -6.02
CA GLY A 135 17.63 -46.29 -6.19
C GLY A 135 17.83 -46.77 -7.61
#